data_AF-G2FXZ5-F1
#
_entry.id   AF-G2FXZ5-F1
#
_cell.length_a   1.000
_cell.length_b   1.000
_cell.length_c   1.000
_cell.angle_alpha   90.00
_cell.angle_beta   90.00
_cell.angle_gamma   90.00
#
_symmetry.space_group_name_H-M   'P 1'
#
loop_
_entity.id
_entity.type
_entity.pdbx_description
1 polymer ?
#
loop_
_entity_poly.entity_id
_entity_poly.type
_entity_poly.pdbx_seq_one_letter_code
_entity_poly.pdbx_strand_id
1 'polypeptide(L)' 'MSIMEDLSKLRMEDLTRRLRKLSEELDELEEQKGFVLKQTGIHLPGHVVKKFEADTIALTKSIAELKAELEQRKSKL' A
#
# COMPACT_ATOMS: atom_id res chain seq x y z
N MET A 1 -3.01 -4.66 16.38
CA MET A 1 -4.00 -5.69 15.99
C MET A 1 -3.91 -5.82 14.49
N SER A 2 -3.18 -6.81 13.98
CA SER A 2 -3.19 -7.14 12.56
C SER A 2 -3.47 -8.62 12.47
N ILE A 3 -4.75 -8.94 12.33
CA ILE A 3 -5.17 -10.24 11.84
C ILE A 3 -4.57 -10.30 10.43
N MET A 4 -3.54 -11.12 10.25
CA MET A 4 -3.01 -11.44 8.93
C MET A 4 -4.14 -12.21 8.23
N GLU A 5 -5.02 -11.46 7.59
CA GLU A 5 -6.25 -11.97 7.02
C GLU A 5 -5.87 -12.79 5.79
N ASP A 6 -6.26 -14.05 5.79
CA ASP A 6 -5.88 -14.99 4.76
C ASP A 6 -6.55 -14.60 3.44
N LEU A 7 -5.75 -14.02 2.52
CA LEU A 7 -6.24 -13.48 1.25
C LEU A 7 -6.96 -14.56 0.42
N SER A 8 -6.56 -15.83 0.58
CA SER A 8 -7.18 -16.96 -0.11
C SER A 8 -8.67 -17.14 0.23
N LYS A 9 -9.11 -16.66 1.41
CA LYS A 9 -10.49 -16.80 1.90
C LYS A 9 -11.40 -15.65 1.48
N LEU A 10 -10.84 -14.56 0.97
CA LEU A 10 -11.61 -13.38 0.54
C LEU A 10 -12.24 -13.60 -0.84
N ARG A 11 -13.37 -12.95 -1.11
CA ARG A 11 -13.97 -12.96 -2.46
C ARG A 11 -13.18 -12.07 -3.42
N MET A 12 -13.32 -12.31 -4.71
CA MET A 12 -12.70 -11.48 -5.76
C MET A 12 -13.04 -9.99 -5.61
N GLU A 13 -14.29 -9.68 -5.27
CA GLU A 13 -14.76 -8.31 -5.05
C GLU A 13 -14.07 -7.65 -3.85
N ASP A 14 -13.94 -8.38 -2.74
CA ASP A 14 -13.27 -7.89 -1.53
C ASP A 14 -11.78 -7.65 -1.77
N LEU A 15 -11.10 -8.57 -2.47
CA LEU A 15 -9.70 -8.42 -2.86
C LEU A 15 -9.50 -7.19 -3.76
N THR A 16 -10.38 -7.00 -4.74
CA THR A 16 -10.32 -5.85 -5.67
C THR A 16 -10.59 -4.54 -4.94
N ARG A 17 -11.59 -4.51 -4.06
CA ARG A 17 -11.90 -3.33 -3.24
C ARG A 17 -10.73 -2.97 -2.32
N ARG A 18 -10.11 -3.97 -1.69
CA ARG A 18 -8.96 -3.77 -0.81
C ARG A 18 -7.72 -3.32 -1.58
N LEU A 19 -7.48 -3.89 -2.76
CA LEU A 19 -6.42 -3.45 -3.66
C LEU A 19 -6.60 -1.98 -4.04
N ARG A 20 -7.82 -1.58 -4.41
CA ARG A 20 -8.14 -0.19 -4.74
C ARG A 20 -7.85 0.73 -3.56
N LYS A 21 -8.38 0.40 -2.38
CA LYS A 21 -8.18 1.18 -1.17
C LYS A 21 -6.70 1.38 -0.83
N LEU A 22 -5.92 0.29 -0.82
CA LEU A 22 -4.48 0.39 -0.52
C LEU A 22 -3.71 1.19 -1.57
N SER A 23 -4.15 1.14 -2.83
CA SER A 23 -3.55 1.94 -3.90
C SER A 23 -3.86 3.43 -3.73
N GLU A 24 -5.11 3.77 -3.33
CA GLU A 24 -5.51 5.13 -2.96
C GLU A 24 -4.71 5.63 -1.74
N GLU A 25 -4.52 4.78 -0.72
CA GLU A 25 -3.71 5.10 0.48
C GLU A 25 -2.22 5.33 0.13
N LEU A 26 -1.67 4.55 -0.82
CA LEU A 26 -0.29 4.74 -1.29
C LEU A 26 -0.13 6.07 -2.03
N ASP A 27 -1.05 6.39 -2.94
CA ASP A 27 -1.04 7.63 -3.72
C ASP A 27 -1.12 8.85 -2.80
N GLU A 28 -2.02 8.83 -1.81
CA GLU A 28 -2.13 9.89 -0.81
C GLU A 28 -0.84 10.04 0.01
N LEU A 29 -0.19 8.94 0.39
CA LEU A 29 1.07 8.97 1.13
C LEU A 29 2.21 9.57 0.30
N GLU A 30 2.28 9.23 -0.99
CA GLU A 30 3.27 9.78 -1.92
C GLU A 30 3.04 11.26 -2.19
N GLU A 31 1.77 11.69 -2.32
CA GLU A 31 1.40 13.10 -2.45
C GLU A 31 1.78 13.88 -1.19
N GLN A 32 1.46 13.37 0.00
CA GLN A 32 1.83 13.99 1.28
C GLN A 32 3.35 14.14 1.40
N LYS A 33 4.12 13.09 1.08
CA LYS A 33 5.58 13.14 1.07
C LYS A 33 6.09 14.21 0.10
N GLY A 34 5.54 14.27 -1.11
CA GLY A 34 5.89 15.26 -2.12
C GLY A 34 5.57 16.69 -1.70
N PHE A 35 4.40 16.91 -1.10
CA PHE A 35 3.96 18.20 -0.57
C PHE A 35 4.88 18.68 0.55
N VAL A 36 5.18 17.82 1.53
CA VAL A 36 6.07 18.16 2.64
C VAL A 36 7.47 18.52 2.15
N LEU A 37 8.01 17.79 1.18
CA LEU A 37 9.31 18.11 0.58
C LEU A 37 9.28 19.45 -0.19
N LYS A 38 8.22 19.71 -0.96
CA LYS A 38 8.05 20.96 -1.73
C LYS A 38 7.87 22.18 -0.83
N GLN A 39 7.05 22.07 0.21
CA GLN A 39 6.63 23.20 1.03
C GLN A 39 7.71 23.64 2.01
N THR A 40 8.51 22.70 2.50
CA THR A 40 9.53 23.02 3.51
C THR A 40 10.84 23.45 2.88
N GLY A 41 11.17 23.02 1.65
CA GLY A 41 12.52 23.17 1.09
C GLY A 41 13.62 22.53 1.95
N ILE A 42 13.21 21.75 2.98
CA ILE A 42 14.05 21.22 4.04
C ILE A 42 14.10 19.71 3.87
N HIS A 43 15.30 19.16 4.07
CA HIS A 43 15.48 17.73 4.22
C HIS A 43 14.70 17.27 5.46
N LEU A 44 13.67 16.43 5.24
CA LEU A 44 12.84 15.89 6.32
C LEU A 44 13.72 15.27 7.42
N PRO A 45 13.38 15.44 8.72
CA PRO A 45 14.10 14.75 9.78
C PRO A 45 14.16 13.26 9.50
N GLY A 46 15.31 12.63 9.70
CA GLY A 46 15.53 11.24 9.26
C GLY A 46 14.52 10.22 9.83
N HIS A 47 13.95 10.47 11.02
CA HIS A 47 12.89 9.62 11.56
C HIS A 47 11.56 9.76 10.81
N VAL A 48 11.25 10.94 10.27
CA VAL A 48 10.05 11.19 9.43
C VAL A 48 10.23 10.50 8.08
N VAL A 49 11.42 10.62 7.48
CA VAL A 49 11.76 9.92 6.22
C VAL A 49 11.60 8.41 6.39
N LYS A 50 12.20 7.84 7.45
CA LYS A 50 12.08 6.41 7.75
C LYS A 50 10.65 5.94 7.97
N LYS A 51 9.80 6.79 8.55
CA LYS A 51 8.38 6.47 8.71
C LYS A 51 7.68 6.38 7.36
N PHE A 52 7.85 7.39 6.50
CA PHE A 52 7.31 7.35 5.13
C PHE A 52 7.82 6.11 4.37
N GLU A 53 9.12 5.82 4.44
CA GLU A 53 9.69 4.63 3.80
C GLU A 53 9.07 3.34 4.33
N ALA A 54 8.92 3.19 5.65
CA ALA A 54 8.31 2.02 6.25
C ALA A 54 6.85 1.85 5.82
N ASP A 55 6.07 2.93 5.84
CA ASP A 55 4.66 2.94 5.47
C ASP A 55 4.50 2.63 3.96
N THR A 56 5.32 3.23 3.09
CA THR A 56 5.36 2.93 1.65
C THR A 56 5.71 1.47 1.38
N ILE A 57 6.72 0.92 2.06
CA ILE A 57 7.13 -0.48 1.91
C ILE A 57 6.00 -1.41 2.33
N ALA A 58 5.35 -1.14 3.46
CA ALA A 58 4.24 -1.94 3.96
C ALA A 58 3.07 -1.96 2.99
N LEU A 59 2.65 -0.79 2.51
CA LEU A 59 1.56 -0.65 1.53
C LEU A 59 1.90 -1.35 0.21
N THR A 60 3.11 -1.12 -0.32
CA THR A 60 3.57 -1.74 -1.57
C THR A 60 3.58 -3.25 -1.47
N LYS A 61 4.04 -3.80 -0.33
CA LYS A 61 4.05 -5.24 -0.08
C LYS A 61 2.63 -5.81 -0.06
N SER A 62 1.73 -5.19 0.69
CA SER A 62 0.33 -5.64 0.75
C SER A 62 -0.39 -5.54 -0.61
N ILE A 63 -0.10 -4.51 -1.40
CA ILE A 63 -0.59 -4.37 -2.78
C ILE A 63 -0.06 -5.51 -3.66
N ALA A 64 1.24 -5.82 -3.57
CA ALA A 64 1.84 -6.90 -4.34
C ALA A 64 1.25 -8.27 -4.00
N GLU A 65 1.03 -8.55 -2.71
CA GLU A 65 0.37 -9.79 -2.25
C GLU A 65 -1.06 -9.91 -2.81
N LEU A 66 -1.84 -8.83 -2.80
CA LEU A 66 -3.18 -8.80 -3.38
C LEU A 66 -3.18 -8.99 -4.89
N LYS A 67 -2.25 -8.35 -5.61
CA LYS A 67 -2.11 -8.50 -7.06
C LYS A 67 -1.76 -9.94 -7.42
N ALA A 68 -0.80 -10.54 -6.72
CA ALA A 68 -0.38 -11.92 -6.94
C ALA A 68 -1.55 -12.90 -6.71
N GLU A 69 -2.33 -12.72 -5.64
CA GLU A 69 -3.52 -13.55 -5.38
C GLU A 69 -4.58 -13.40 -6.49
N LEU A 70 -4.85 -12.17 -6.93
CA LEU A 70 -5.80 -11.90 -8.03
C LEU A 70 -5.33 -12.52 -9.35
N GLU A 71 -4.04 -12.42 -9.67
CA GLU A 71 -3.45 -13.04 -10.86
C GLU A 71 -3.49 -14.57 -10.79
N GLN A 72 -3.18 -15.16 -9.63
CA GLN A 72 -3.27 -16.60 -9.43
C GLN A 72 -4.70 -17.11 -9.66
N ARG A 73 -5.72 -16.36 -9.24
CA ARG A 73 -7.12 -16.71 -9.49
C ARG A 73 -7.50 -16.59 -10.95
N LYS A 74 -7.07 -15.52 -11.64
CA LYS A 74 -7.30 -15.34 -13.07
C LYS A 74 -6.66 -16.45 -13.91
N SER A 75 -5.48 -16.92 -13.53
CA SER A 75 -4.79 -18.01 -14.24
C SER A 75 -5.39 -19.40 -13.99
N LYS A 76 -6.30 -19.55 -13.02
CA LYS A 76 -7.01 -20.81 -12.70
C LYS A 76 -8.42 -20.87 -13.31
N LEU A 77 -8.88 -19.78 -13.92
CA LEU A 77 -10.11 -19.69 -14.71
C LEU A 77 -9.82 -20.06 -16.17
#